data_AF-A0A496CV77-F1
#
_entry.id   AF-A0A496CV77-F1
#
_cell.length_a   1.000
_cell.length_b   1.000
_cell.length_c   1.000
_cell.angle_alpha   90.00
_cell.angle_beta   90.00
_cell.angle_gamma   90.00
#
_symmetry.space_group_name_H-M   'P 1'
#
loop_
_entity.id
_entity.type
_entity.pdbx_description
1 polymer ?
#
loop_
_entity_poly.entity_id
_entity_poly.type
_entity_poly.pdbx_seq_one_letter_code
_entity_poly.pdbx_strand_id
1 'polypeptide(L)'
;MQSFIYPLQIKNEEFINFAKEKKIEASMTSQVILFTWYLNHKYNQYFVDPTDSVIIEDSIDIGVPVYRHKDPNQIPYTIWNVADNWDSVKDTNEEPPVFFYKQENITINKTSFSVSVPAINIPQEDFVPMIANTIKMYRIAGKTFQIKISEPK
;
A
#
# COMPACT_ATOMS: atom_id res chain seq x y z
N MET A 1 21.57 48.13 -9.21
CA MET A 1 20.14 47.74 -9.22
C MET A 1 19.93 46.22 -9.17
N GLN A 2 20.73 45.40 -9.87
CA GLN A 2 20.57 43.92 -9.86
C GLN A 2 20.72 43.26 -8.47
N SER A 3 21.57 43.82 -7.59
CA SER A 3 21.93 43.20 -6.30
C SER A 3 20.79 43.12 -5.27
N PHE A 4 19.81 44.03 -5.33
CA PHE A 4 18.67 44.03 -4.39
C PHE A 4 17.54 43.07 -4.79
N ILE A 5 17.48 42.71 -6.08
CA ILE A 5 16.42 41.83 -6.62
C ILE A 5 16.79 40.35 -6.43
N TYR A 6 18.09 40.03 -6.46
CA TYR A 6 18.60 38.67 -6.31
C TYR A 6 18.13 37.92 -5.05
N PRO A 7 18.20 38.47 -3.81
CA PRO A 7 17.71 37.77 -2.62
C PRO A 7 16.18 37.53 -2.64
N LEU A 8 15.41 38.43 -3.26
CA LEU A 8 13.96 38.26 -3.42
C LEU A 8 13.64 37.15 -4.42
N GLN A 9 14.44 37.02 -5.48
CA GLN A 9 14.31 35.91 -6.45
C GLN A 9 14.58 34.56 -5.78
N ILE A 10 15.64 34.44 -4.97
CA ILE A 10 15.94 33.21 -4.22
C ILE A 10 14.76 32.82 -3.32
N LYS A 11 14.22 33.78 -2.56
CA LYS A 11 13.08 33.51 -1.67
C LYS A 11 11.80 33.16 -2.42
N ASN A 12 11.59 33.75 -3.59
CA ASN A 12 10.48 33.39 -4.45
C ASN A 12 10.64 31.97 -5.02
N GLU A 13 11.84 31.58 -5.44
CA GLU A 13 12.12 30.21 -5.91
C GLU A 13 11.93 29.18 -4.79
N GLU A 14 12.43 29.45 -3.58
CA GLU A 14 12.18 28.63 -2.40
C GLU A 14 10.68 28.47 -2.11
N PHE A 15 9.93 29.57 -2.18
CA PHE A 15 8.47 29.55 -1.96
C PHE A 15 7.73 28.78 -3.05
N ILE A 16 8.12 28.94 -4.33
CA ILE A 16 7.53 28.19 -5.45
C ILE A 16 7.78 26.69 -5.29
N ASN A 17 9.00 26.31 -4.89
CA ASN A 17 9.34 24.91 -4.63
C ASN A 17 8.53 24.36 -3.45
N PHE A 18 8.45 25.11 -2.35
CA PHE A 18 7.62 24.76 -1.20
C PHE A 18 6.13 24.62 -1.57
N ALA A 19 5.58 25.53 -2.39
CA ALA A 19 4.19 25.48 -2.81
C ALA A 19 3.90 24.27 -3.73
N LYS A 20 4.86 23.92 -4.61
CA LYS A 20 4.78 22.71 -5.43
C LYS A 20 4.77 21.46 -4.55
N GLU A 21 5.67 21.37 -3.58
CA GLU A 21 5.72 20.28 -2.62
C GLU A 21 4.42 20.17 -1.81
N LYS A 22 3.88 21.30 -1.33
CA LYS A 22 2.62 21.33 -0.58
C LYS A 22 1.39 20.94 -1.40
N LYS A 23 1.36 21.29 -2.69
CA LYS A 23 0.29 20.86 -3.59
C LYS A 23 0.31 19.35 -3.82
N ILE A 24 1.50 18.81 -4.00
CA ILE A 24 1.76 17.38 -4.10
C ILE A 24 1.29 16.70 -2.80
N GLU A 25 1.72 17.21 -1.64
CA GLU A 25 1.34 16.76 -0.31
C GLU A 25 -0.19 16.73 -0.08
N ALA A 26 -0.89 17.80 -0.44
CA ALA A 26 -2.36 17.87 -0.31
C ALA A 26 -3.07 16.81 -1.17
N SER A 27 -2.50 16.45 -2.32
CA SER A 27 -3.05 15.42 -3.22
C SER A 27 -2.82 13.98 -2.69
N MET A 28 -1.86 13.79 -1.78
CA MET A 28 -1.51 12.48 -1.18
C MET A 28 -2.65 11.84 -0.39
N THR A 29 -3.55 12.67 0.15
CA THR A 29 -4.65 12.21 1.00
C THR A 29 -5.72 11.42 0.24
N SER A 30 -5.70 11.44 -1.10
CA SER A 30 -6.78 10.92 -1.92
C SER A 30 -6.43 9.66 -2.74
N GLN A 31 -5.15 9.36 -3.02
CA GLN A 31 -4.77 8.24 -3.90
C GLN A 31 -3.46 7.55 -3.50
N VAL A 32 -3.46 6.21 -3.50
CA VAL A 32 -2.27 5.38 -3.19
C VAL A 32 -1.10 5.69 -4.12
N ILE A 33 -1.36 5.90 -5.43
CA ILE A 33 -0.35 6.18 -6.46
C ILE A 33 0.46 7.45 -6.14
N LEU A 34 -0.22 8.54 -5.77
CA LEU A 34 0.43 9.78 -5.39
C LEU A 34 1.30 9.56 -4.15
N PHE A 35 0.75 8.87 -3.14
CA PHE A 35 1.46 8.59 -1.90
C PHE A 35 2.72 7.73 -2.12
N THR A 36 2.64 6.67 -2.94
CA THR A 36 3.82 5.91 -3.37
C THR A 36 4.85 6.78 -4.07
N TRP A 37 4.43 7.66 -4.99
CA TRP A 37 5.35 8.57 -5.67
C TRP A 37 6.07 9.50 -4.68
N TYR A 38 5.36 10.04 -3.68
CA TYR A 38 5.96 10.93 -2.68
C TYR A 38 6.94 10.22 -1.76
N LEU A 39 6.61 9.02 -1.30
CA LEU A 39 7.55 8.22 -0.51
C LEU A 39 8.84 7.96 -1.31
N ASN A 40 8.70 7.61 -2.58
CA ASN A 40 9.86 7.42 -3.46
C ASN A 40 10.63 8.73 -3.64
N HIS A 41 9.98 9.83 -3.99
CA HIS A 41 10.63 11.14 -4.15
C HIS A 41 11.40 11.58 -2.89
N LYS A 42 10.82 11.38 -1.70
CA LYS A 42 11.40 11.81 -0.42
C LYS A 42 12.53 10.90 0.07
N TYR A 43 12.42 9.59 -0.13
CA TYR A 43 13.33 8.60 0.46
C TYR A 43 14.31 7.97 -0.55
N ASN A 44 14.24 8.32 -1.84
CA ASN A 44 15.12 7.77 -2.89
C ASN A 44 16.61 7.84 -2.52
N GLN A 45 17.04 8.95 -1.90
CA GLN A 45 18.43 9.15 -1.47
C GLN A 45 18.96 8.10 -0.49
N TYR A 46 18.08 7.35 0.18
CA TYR A 46 18.45 6.33 1.15
C TYR A 46 18.43 4.91 0.57
N PHE A 47 17.95 4.72 -0.66
CA PHE A 47 17.92 3.41 -1.29
C PHE A 47 19.30 3.01 -1.81
N VAL A 48 19.61 1.71 -1.72
CA VAL A 48 20.85 1.16 -2.26
C VAL A 48 20.82 1.18 -3.79
N ASP A 49 19.68 0.84 -4.40
CA ASP A 49 19.45 0.95 -5.84
C ASP A 49 18.48 2.12 -6.13
N PRO A 50 18.88 3.13 -6.93
CA PRO A 50 18.00 4.25 -7.30
C PRO A 50 16.83 3.86 -8.21
N THR A 51 16.87 2.66 -8.79
CA THR A 51 15.79 2.14 -9.65
C THR A 51 14.70 1.41 -8.87
N ASP A 52 14.99 1.03 -7.63
CA ASP A 52 14.03 0.40 -6.74
C ASP A 52 13.03 1.42 -6.19
N SER A 53 11.82 0.94 -5.87
CA SER A 53 10.74 1.79 -5.39
C SER A 53 9.95 1.15 -4.26
N VAL A 54 9.40 2.00 -3.40
CA VAL A 54 8.47 1.63 -2.34
C VAL A 54 7.14 1.21 -2.96
N ILE A 55 6.66 0.04 -2.56
CA ILE A 55 5.40 -0.55 -3.00
C ILE A 55 4.43 -0.57 -1.81
N ILE A 56 3.20 -0.11 -2.05
CA ILE A 56 2.10 -0.21 -1.07
C ILE A 56 1.14 -1.28 -1.58
N GLU A 57 0.92 -2.29 -0.76
CA GLU A 57 0.00 -3.39 -1.04
C GLU A 57 -1.16 -3.32 -0.07
N ASP A 58 -2.39 -3.31 -0.60
CA ASP A 58 -3.58 -3.41 0.22
C ASP A 58 -3.74 -4.82 0.77
N SER A 59 -4.29 -4.88 1.99
CA SER A 59 -4.65 -6.12 2.63
C SER A 59 -5.78 -6.81 1.88
N ILE A 60 -5.53 -8.02 1.40
CA ILE A 60 -6.53 -8.88 0.74
C ILE A 60 -7.64 -9.22 1.75
N ASP A 61 -8.88 -8.86 1.44
CA ASP A 61 -10.03 -9.31 2.22
C ASP A 61 -10.28 -10.80 1.93
N ILE A 62 -10.23 -11.62 2.96
CA ILE A 62 -10.31 -13.08 2.83
C ILE A 62 -11.79 -13.48 2.90
N GLY A 63 -12.56 -13.04 1.91
CA GLY A 63 -13.90 -13.52 1.57
C GLY A 63 -14.91 -13.71 2.72
N VAL A 64 -16.00 -14.42 2.41
CA VAL A 64 -17.07 -14.73 3.37
C VAL A 64 -16.76 -16.07 4.06
N PRO A 65 -16.81 -16.16 5.40
CA PRO A 65 -16.66 -17.42 6.10
C PRO A 65 -17.82 -18.37 5.75
N VAL A 66 -17.48 -19.62 5.41
CA VAL A 66 -18.48 -20.67 5.12
C VAL A 66 -18.76 -21.44 6.41
N TYR A 67 -19.99 -21.35 6.90
CA TYR A 67 -20.46 -22.14 8.04
C TYR A 67 -21.17 -23.41 7.53
N ARG A 68 -20.84 -24.56 8.13
CA ARG A 68 -21.59 -25.80 7.90
C ARG A 68 -22.86 -25.79 8.74
N HIS A 69 -23.93 -25.24 8.19
CA HIS A 69 -25.28 -25.42 8.75
C HIS A 69 -26.00 -26.54 7.99
N LYS A 70 -26.58 -27.49 8.72
CA LYS A 70 -27.33 -28.60 8.11
C LYS A 70 -28.79 -28.20 7.96
N ASP A 71 -29.12 -27.56 6.84
CA ASP A 71 -30.52 -27.28 6.47
C ASP A 71 -31.02 -28.37 5.50
N PRO A 72 -32.08 -29.14 5.85
CA PRO A 72 -32.65 -30.16 4.98
C PRO A 72 -33.30 -29.62 3.70
N ASN A 73 -33.56 -28.31 3.59
CA ASN A 73 -34.18 -27.69 2.42
C ASN A 73 -33.18 -26.94 1.51
N GLN A 74 -31.87 -27.07 1.73
CA GLN A 74 -30.88 -26.30 0.99
C GLN A 74 -30.60 -26.89 -0.41
N ILE A 75 -30.43 -26.00 -1.40
CA ILE A 75 -30.00 -26.37 -2.75
C ILE A 75 -28.52 -26.78 -2.68
N PRO A 76 -28.13 -27.96 -3.20
CA PRO A 76 -26.73 -28.39 -3.20
C PRO A 76 -25.89 -27.48 -4.11
N TYR A 77 -24.72 -27.07 -3.64
CA TYR A 77 -23.73 -26.33 -4.41
C TYR A 77 -22.41 -27.11 -4.46
N THR A 78 -21.70 -27.01 -5.59
CA THR A 78 -20.42 -27.69 -5.80
C THR A 78 -19.28 -26.78 -5.38
N ILE A 79 -18.40 -27.29 -4.51
CA ILE A 79 -17.15 -26.62 -4.11
C ILE A 79 -16.02 -27.20 -4.96
N TRP A 80 -15.29 -26.33 -5.66
CA TRP A 80 -14.12 -26.69 -6.47
C TRP A 80 -12.84 -26.32 -5.73
N ASN A 81 -11.80 -27.15 -5.81
CA ASN A 81 -10.47 -26.74 -5.34
C ASN A 81 -9.77 -25.89 -6.40
N VAL A 82 -8.85 -25.04 -5.97
CA VAL A 82 -8.04 -24.18 -6.87
C VAL A 82 -7.24 -25.00 -7.89
N ALA A 83 -6.94 -26.26 -7.59
CA ALA A 83 -6.23 -27.18 -8.49
C ALA A 83 -7.16 -27.94 -9.46
N ASP A 84 -8.47 -27.86 -9.26
CA ASP A 84 -9.44 -28.56 -10.10
C ASP A 84 -9.71 -27.75 -11.38
N ASN A 85 -9.76 -28.41 -12.53
CA ASN A 85 -10.10 -27.75 -13.78
C ASN A 85 -11.61 -27.45 -13.83
N TRP A 86 -11.96 -26.17 -13.92
CA TRP A 86 -13.34 -25.68 -13.99
C TRP A 86 -13.80 -25.33 -15.41
N ASP A 87 -12.95 -25.54 -16.44
CA ASP A 87 -13.23 -25.27 -17.87
C ASP A 87 -14.51 -25.96 -18.40
N SER A 88 -15.03 -26.97 -17.69
CA SER A 88 -16.28 -27.64 -18.02
C SER A 88 -17.55 -26.86 -17.64
N VAL A 89 -17.44 -25.79 -16.84
CA VAL A 89 -18.58 -24.96 -16.43
C VAL A 89 -18.86 -23.93 -17.52
N LYS A 90 -19.85 -24.23 -18.36
CA LYS A 90 -20.39 -23.30 -19.36
C LYS A 90 -21.60 -22.58 -18.76
N ASP A 91 -21.78 -21.29 -19.10
CA ASP A 91 -22.88 -20.37 -18.70
C ASP A 91 -22.69 -19.42 -17.50
N THR A 92 -21.51 -19.32 -16.90
CA THR A 92 -21.21 -18.25 -15.93
C THR A 92 -20.25 -17.24 -16.53
N ASN A 93 -20.72 -16.01 -16.77
CA ASN A 93 -19.90 -14.89 -17.25
C ASN A 93 -19.05 -14.25 -16.11
N GLU A 94 -19.16 -14.82 -14.90
CA GLU A 94 -18.47 -14.39 -13.69
C GLU A 94 -17.57 -15.53 -13.21
N GLU A 95 -16.32 -15.21 -12.85
CA GLU A 95 -15.42 -16.15 -12.21
C GLU A 95 -16.00 -16.58 -10.84
N PRO A 96 -15.95 -17.88 -10.50
CA PRO A 96 -16.47 -18.34 -9.22
C PRO A 96 -15.70 -17.70 -8.06
N PRO A 97 -16.39 -17.21 -7.00
CA PRO A 97 -15.74 -16.61 -5.87
C PRO A 97 -14.81 -17.61 -5.16
N VAL A 98 -13.57 -17.19 -4.89
CA VAL A 98 -12.56 -18.04 -4.25
C VAL A 98 -12.90 -18.24 -2.77
N PHE A 99 -12.97 -19.51 -2.34
CA PHE A 99 -13.16 -19.87 -0.94
C PHE A 99 -11.84 -20.25 -0.28
N PHE A 100 -11.58 -19.73 0.91
CA PHE A 100 -10.37 -20.05 1.69
C PHE A 100 -10.72 -20.98 2.86
N TYR A 101 -10.19 -22.21 2.83
CA TYR A 101 -10.37 -23.18 3.92
C TYR A 101 -9.32 -22.99 5.02
N LYS A 102 -9.38 -21.92 5.81
CA LYS A 102 -8.63 -21.79 7.08
C LYS A 102 -9.38 -20.92 8.08
N GLN A 103 -9.88 -21.58 9.14
CA GLN A 103 -10.21 -21.15 10.51
C GLN A 103 -10.92 -19.79 10.72
N GLU A 104 -11.85 -19.75 11.67
CA GLU A 104 -12.70 -18.63 12.13
C GLU A 104 -11.95 -17.34 12.59
N ASN A 105 -10.70 -17.14 12.24
CA ASN A 105 -10.00 -15.88 12.44
C ASN A 105 -10.32 -14.94 11.28
N ILE A 106 -11.47 -14.28 11.42
CA ILE A 106 -11.86 -13.09 10.68
C ILE A 106 -10.65 -12.14 10.69
N THR A 107 -10.08 -11.88 9.51
CA THR A 107 -8.90 -11.03 9.29
C THR A 107 -7.55 -11.70 9.62
N ILE A 108 -6.96 -12.43 8.66
CA ILE A 108 -5.51 -12.76 8.72
C ILE A 108 -4.65 -11.50 8.51
N ASN A 109 -5.24 -10.42 7.99
CA ASN A 109 -4.56 -9.14 7.85
C ASN A 109 -4.51 -8.37 9.16
N LYS A 110 -3.44 -8.61 9.94
CA LYS A 110 -3.09 -7.82 11.13
C LYS A 110 -3.04 -6.30 10.87
N THR A 111 -2.88 -5.89 9.62
CA THR A 111 -2.79 -4.48 9.21
C THR A 111 -3.69 -4.17 8.02
N SER A 112 -4.07 -2.92 7.80
CA SER A 112 -4.91 -2.48 6.66
C SER A 112 -4.15 -2.42 5.33
N PHE A 113 -2.84 -2.21 5.35
CA PHE A 113 -1.97 -2.26 4.17
C PHE A 113 -0.53 -2.55 4.60
N SER A 114 0.31 -3.03 3.68
CA SER A 114 1.76 -3.18 3.89
C SER A 114 2.56 -2.25 2.98
N VAL A 115 3.65 -1.72 3.52
CA VAL A 115 4.61 -0.87 2.81
C VAL A 115 5.91 -1.64 2.70
N SER A 116 6.23 -2.06 1.48
CA SER A 116 7.48 -2.75 1.14
C SER A 116 8.51 -1.72 0.71
N VAL A 117 9.59 -1.60 1.49
CA VAL A 117 10.70 -0.67 1.25
C VAL A 117 11.90 -1.45 0.73
N PRO A 118 12.58 -0.95 -0.32
CA PRO A 118 13.83 -1.51 -0.82
C PRO A 118 14.96 -1.53 0.22
N ALA A 119 16.10 -2.12 -0.15
CA ALA A 119 17.29 -2.11 0.70
C ALA A 119 17.78 -0.67 0.90
N ILE A 120 18.10 -0.33 2.15
CA ILE A 120 18.49 1.03 2.56
C ILE A 120 19.96 1.10 2.98
N ASN A 121 20.57 2.27 2.77
CA ASN A 121 21.97 2.55 3.12
C ASN A 121 22.13 3.16 4.53
N ILE A 122 21.03 3.37 5.27
CA ILE A 122 21.05 3.92 6.63
C ILE A 122 20.57 2.89 7.65
N PRO A 123 20.90 3.04 8.94
CA PRO A 123 20.41 2.15 9.99
C PRO A 123 18.88 2.06 10.00
N GLN A 124 18.34 0.84 10.07
CA GLN A 124 16.89 0.62 10.11
C GLN A 124 16.25 1.27 11.35
N GLU A 125 16.98 1.36 12.47
CA GLU A 125 16.52 1.99 13.71
C GLU A 125 16.14 3.47 13.52
N ASP A 126 16.82 4.18 12.63
CA ASP A 126 16.56 5.59 12.31
C ASP A 126 15.53 5.74 11.19
N PHE A 127 15.58 4.86 10.19
CA PHE A 127 14.71 4.95 9.02
C PHE A 127 13.25 4.60 9.32
N VAL A 128 13.03 3.52 10.07
CA VAL A 128 11.68 3.02 10.42
C VAL A 128 10.83 4.11 11.10
N PRO A 129 11.29 4.82 12.14
CA PRO A 129 10.49 5.90 12.74
C PRO A 129 10.26 7.05 11.76
N MET A 130 11.23 7.36 10.90
CA MET A 130 11.14 8.45 9.92
C MET A 130 10.02 8.20 8.90
N ILE A 131 9.99 7.01 8.28
CA ILE A 131 8.94 6.64 7.32
C ILE A 131 7.60 6.42 8.03
N ALA A 132 7.60 5.82 9.23
CA ALA A 132 6.39 5.60 10.00
C ALA A 132 5.70 6.92 10.39
N ASN A 133 6.45 7.97 10.73
CA ASN A 133 5.89 9.29 11.02
C ASN A 133 5.22 9.90 9.77
N THR A 134 5.89 9.82 8.62
CA THR A 134 5.33 10.26 7.33
C THR A 134 4.04 9.51 6.99
N ILE A 135 4.02 8.18 7.13
CA ILE A 135 2.81 7.38 6.89
C ILE A 135 1.68 7.74 7.85
N LYS A 136 1.99 7.94 9.14
CA LYS A 136 0.98 8.33 10.14
C LYS A 136 0.35 9.70 9.85
N MET A 137 1.10 10.62 9.24
CA MET A 137 0.62 11.96 8.89
C MET A 137 -0.41 11.94 7.76
N TYR A 138 -0.22 11.07 6.76
CA TYR A 138 -1.06 11.07 5.55
C TYR A 138 -2.07 9.92 5.47
N ARG A 139 -1.97 8.90 6.35
CA ARG A 139 -2.95 7.81 6.37
C ARG A 139 -4.35 8.30 6.78
N ILE A 140 -5.37 7.64 6.24
CA ILE A 140 -6.74 7.77 6.73
C ILE A 140 -6.83 7.25 8.18
N ALA A 141 -7.52 7.99 9.04
CA ALA A 141 -7.71 7.64 10.44
C ALA A 141 -8.27 6.21 10.58
N GLY A 142 -7.71 5.42 11.50
CA GLY A 142 -8.12 4.04 11.75
C GLY A 142 -7.41 2.96 10.92
N LYS A 143 -6.72 3.31 9.82
CA LYS A 143 -5.94 2.33 9.04
C LYS A 143 -4.62 1.98 9.74
N THR A 144 -4.34 0.69 9.90
CA THR A 144 -3.06 0.16 10.42
C THR A 144 -2.13 -0.25 9.29
N PHE A 145 -0.82 -0.23 9.53
CA PHE A 145 0.16 -0.56 8.49
C PHE A 145 1.34 -1.36 9.03
N GLN A 146 1.96 -2.15 8.16
CA GLN A 146 3.22 -2.86 8.44
C GLN A 146 4.29 -2.39 7.47
N ILE A 147 5.48 -2.09 7.97
CA ILE A 147 6.65 -1.80 7.12
C ILE A 147 7.47 -3.09 6.99
N LYS A 148 7.80 -3.47 5.76
CA LYS A 148 8.72 -4.57 5.44
C LYS A 148 9.90 -3.97 4.70
N ILE A 149 11.11 -4.14 5.23
CA ILE A 149 12.34 -3.69 4.56
C ILE A 149 13.00 -4.92 3.95
N SER A 150 13.37 -4.85 2.67
CA SER A 150 14.14 -5.93 2.04
C SER A 150 15.60 -5.91 2.52
N GLU A 151 16.16 -7.10 2.70
CA GLU A 151 17.60 -7.24 2.95
C GLU A 151 18.38 -6.98 1.66
N PRO A 152 19.58 -6.36 1.75
CA PRO A 152 20.45 -6.20 0.60
C PRO A 152 20.84 -7.58 0.04
N LYS A 153 20.75 -7.73 -1.30
CA LYS A 153 21.21 -8.93 -2.02
C LYS A 153 22.73 -9.07 -1.99
#